data_AF-A0A433CAN2-F1
#
_entry.id   AF-A0A433CAN2-F1
#
_cell.length_a   1.000
_cell.length_b   1.000
_cell.length_c   1.000
_cell.angle_alpha   90.00
_cell.angle_beta   90.00
_cell.angle_gamma   90.00
#
_symmetry.space_group_name_H-M   'P 1'
#
loop_
_entity.id
_entity.type
_entity.pdbx_description
1 polymer ?
#
loop_
_entity_poly.entity_id
_entity_poly.type
_entity_poly.pdbx_seq_one_letter_code
_entity_poly.pdbx_strand_id
1 'polypeptide(L)' 'MNAQDQTKLLALRDRRHELLAQVAGIEIELAMLQGDRPAACEAQTKMFAEVAARRALRGLDLIGDL' A
#
# COMPACT_ATOMS: atom_id res chain seq x y z
N MET A 1 0.15 11.94 -22.19
CA MET A 1 -0.92 11.29 -21.40
C MET A 1 -1.94 12.37 -21.08
N ASN A 2 -3.23 12.16 -21.33
CA ASN A 2 -4.22 13.21 -21.02
C ASN A 2 -4.48 13.24 -19.49
N ALA A 3 -5.05 14.32 -18.99
CA ALA A 3 -5.31 14.50 -17.56
C ALA A 3 -6.18 13.37 -16.98
N GLN A 4 -7.16 12.89 -17.74
CA GLN A 4 -8.07 11.82 -17.32
C GLN A 4 -7.37 10.47 -17.13
N ASP A 5 -6.42 10.14 -18.01
CA ASP A 5 -5.62 8.91 -17.92
C ASP A 5 -4.65 8.98 -16.76
N GLN A 6 -4.11 10.17 -16.47
CA GLN A 6 -3.24 10.40 -15.33
C GLN A 6 -3.98 10.25 -13.99
N THR A 7 -5.20 10.80 -13.87
CA THR A 7 -6.05 10.59 -12.69
C THR A 7 -6.40 9.12 -12.50
N LYS A 8 -6.79 8.41 -13.57
CA LYS A 8 -7.07 6.97 -13.51
C LYS A 8 -5.85 6.16 -13.07
N LEU A 9 -4.67 6.49 -13.59
CA LEU A 9 -3.42 5.82 -13.22
C LEU A 9 -3.12 5.99 -11.72
N LEU A 10 -3.27 7.21 -11.19
CA LEU A 10 -3.06 7.49 -9.76
C LEU A 10 -4.07 6.74 -8.89
N ALA A 11 -5.35 6.72 -9.28
CA ALA A 11 -6.38 5.96 -8.58
C ALA A 11 -6.08 4.45 -8.56
N LEU A 12 -5.64 3.89 -9.68
CA LEU A 12 -5.23 2.48 -9.76
C LEU A 12 -4.00 2.18 -8.90
N ARG A 13 -3.03 3.11 -8.83
CA ARG A 13 -1.86 2.98 -7.94
C ARG A 13 -2.26 3.00 -6.48
N ASP A 14 -3.10 3.96 -6.05
CA ASP A 14 -3.60 4.00 -4.66
C ASP A 14 -4.34 2.69 -4.31
N ARG A 15 -5.21 2.21 -5.20
CA ARG A 15 -5.95 0.97 -5.01
C ARG A 15 -5.03 -0.26 -4.95
N ARG A 16 -3.97 -0.30 -5.76
CA ARG A 16 -2.97 -1.37 -5.71
C ARG A 16 -2.30 -1.42 -4.34
N HIS A 17 -1.81 -0.29 -3.84
CA HIS A 17 -1.15 -0.25 -2.53
C HIS A 17 -2.12 -0.56 -1.38
N GLU A 18 -3.40 -0.20 -1.51
CA GLU A 18 -4.44 -0.62 -0.57
C GLU A 18 -4.57 -2.14 -0.50
N LEU A 19 -4.72 -2.79 -1.66
CA LEU A 19 -4.88 -4.23 -1.73
C LEU A 19 -3.63 -4.97 -1.22
N LEU A 20 -2.43 -4.46 -1.52
CA LEU A 20 -1.19 -5.05 -1.02
C LEU A 20 -1.06 -4.94 0.50
N ALA A 21 -1.49 -3.82 1.10
CA ALA A 21 -1.54 -3.69 2.55
C ALA A 21 -2.52 -4.70 3.17
N GLN A 22 -3.67 -4.94 2.55
CA GLN A 22 -4.64 -5.96 3.00
C GLN A 22 -4.07 -7.38 2.90
N VAL A 23 -3.41 -7.71 1.78
CA VAL A 23 -2.72 -9.00 1.60
C VAL A 23 -1.67 -9.20 2.69
N ALA A 24 -0.85 -8.18 2.97
CA ALA A 24 0.14 -8.24 4.03
C ALA A 24 -0.51 -8.43 5.43
N GLY A 25 -1.68 -7.84 5.67
CA GLY A 25 -2.48 -8.11 6.88
C GLY A 25 -2.85 -9.58 7.03
N ILE A 26 -3.31 -10.21 5.94
CA ILE A 26 -3.63 -11.65 5.91
C ILE A 26 -2.37 -12.49 6.12
N GLU A 27 -1.23 -12.11 5.52
CA GLU A 27 0.06 -12.79 5.72
C GLU A 27 0.51 -12.78 7.19
N ILE A 28 0.26 -11.68 7.92
CA ILE A 28 0.52 -11.61 9.37
C ILE A 28 -0.33 -12.64 10.11
N GLU A 29 -1.63 -12.70 9.83
CA GLU A 29 -2.55 -13.65 10.47
C GLU A 29 -2.14 -15.10 10.21
N LEU A 30 -1.78 -15.43 8.96
CA LEU A 30 -1.27 -16.76 8.59
C LEU A 30 0.01 -17.11 9.33
N ALA A 31 0.99 -16.21 9.35
CA ALA A 31 2.27 -16.42 10.04
C ALA A 31 2.07 -16.60 11.55
N MET A 32 1.18 -15.82 12.16
CA MET A 32 0.83 -15.94 13.58
C MET A 32 0.17 -17.29 13.90
N LEU A 33 -0.74 -17.78 13.04
CA LEU A 33 -1.35 -19.11 13.20
C LEU A 33 -0.33 -20.25 13.08
N GLN A 34 0.71 -20.06 12.26
CA GLN A 34 1.82 -21.00 12.12
C GLN A 34 2.85 -20.89 13.25
N GLY A 35 2.76 -19.87 14.11
CA GLY A 35 3.75 -19.58 15.15
C GLY A 35 5.04 -18.94 14.63
N ASP A 36 5.08 -18.50 13.38
CA ASP A 36 6.23 -17.87 12.75
C ASP A 36 6.22 -16.35 12.97
N ARG A 37 6.78 -15.93 14.11
CA ARG A 37 6.91 -14.51 14.46
C ARG A 37 7.79 -13.71 13.51
N PRO A 38 8.96 -14.22 13.04
CA PRO A 38 9.74 -13.54 12.01
C PRO A 38 8.92 -13.21 10.76
N ALA A 39 8.20 -14.18 10.21
CA ALA A 39 7.37 -13.96 9.02
C ALA A 39 6.26 -12.92 9.26
N ALA A 40 5.64 -12.93 10.45
CA ALA A 40 4.66 -11.91 10.83
C ALA A 40 5.27 -10.50 10.88
N CYS A 41 6.49 -10.34 11.41
CA CYS A 41 7.20 -9.05 11.42
C CYS A 41 7.55 -8.57 10.01
N GLU A 42 7.99 -9.46 9.13
CA GLU A 42 8.27 -9.13 7.73
C GLU A 42 7.00 -8.68 6.99
N ALA A 43 5.90 -9.41 7.15
CA ALA A 43 4.60 -9.05 6.58
C ALA A 43 4.10 -7.70 7.13
N GLN A 44 4.26 -7.43 8.42
CA GLN A 44 3.94 -6.14 9.03
C GLN A 44 4.77 -4.99 8.43
N THR A 45 6.05 -5.22 8.18
CA THR A 45 6.94 -4.22 7.54
C THR A 45 6.47 -3.91 6.12
N LYS A 46 6.09 -4.93 5.34
CA LYS A 46 5.52 -4.76 4.00
C LYS A 46 4.21 -3.95 4.05
N MET A 47 3.31 -4.29 4.97
CA MET A 47 2.05 -3.57 5.14
C MET A 47 2.30 -2.07 5.38
N PHE A 48 3.22 -1.72 6.28
CA PHE A 48 3.54 -0.32 6.56
C PHE A 48 4.18 0.39 5.36
N ALA A 49 5.03 -0.29 4.59
CA ALA A 49 5.61 0.27 3.37
C ALA A 49 4.51 0.63 2.35
N GLU A 50 3.52 -0.23 2.16
CA GLU A 50 2.39 0.01 1.25
C GLU A 50 1.51 1.16 1.74
N VAL A 51 1.25 1.26 3.05
CA VAL A 51 0.52 2.40 3.64
C VAL A 51 1.29 3.71 3.47
N ALA A 52 2.61 3.70 3.67
CA ALA A 52 3.45 4.87 3.46
C ALA A 52 3.44 5.31 1.98
N ALA A 53 3.51 4.36 1.04
CA ALA A 53 3.43 4.63 -0.39
C ALA A 53 2.08 5.28 -0.78
N ARG A 54 0.96 4.83 -0.22
CA ARG A 54 -0.36 5.50 -0.40
C ARG A 54 -0.35 6.93 0.07
N ARG A 55 0.20 7.18 1.27
CA ARG A 55 0.30 8.53 1.83
C ARG A 55 1.15 9.43 0.95
N ALA A 56 2.26 8.92 0.43
CA ALA A 56 3.13 9.67 -0.47
C ALA A 56 2.41 10.00 -1.79
N LEU A 57 1.67 9.06 -2.39
CA LEU A 57 0.89 9.31 -3.61
C LEU A 57 -0.16 10.42 -3.41
N ARG A 58 -0.88 10.39 -2.29
CA ARG A 58 -1.90 11.40 -1.96
C ARG A 58 -1.28 12.75 -1.56
N GLY A 59 -0.09 12.72 -0.95
CA GLY A 59 0.66 13.93 -0.60
C GLY A 59 1.31 14.61 -1.80
N LEU A 60 1.69 13.83 -2.84
CA LEU A 60 2.15 14.36 -4.12
C LEU A 60 1.04 15.09 -4.88
N ASP A 61 -0.22 14.65 -4.77
CA ASP A 61 -1.37 15.37 -5.34
C ASP A 61 -1.57 16.76 -4.70
N LEU A 62 -1.23 16.95 -3.42
CA LEU A 62 -1.34 18.27 -2.74
C LEU A 62 -0.28 19.28 -3.16
N ILE A 63 0.84 18.84 -3.76
CA ILE A 63 1.93 19.72 -4.22
C ILE A 63 1.76 20.11 -5.70
N GLY A 64 0.91 19.38 -6.45
CA GLY A 64 0.67 19.62 -7.88
C GLY A 64 -0.32 20.76 -8.22
N ASP A 65 -0.96 21.37 -7.22
CA ASP A 65 -2.01 22.41 -7.38
C ASP A 65 -1.56 23.82 -6.91
N LEU A 66 -0.24 24.09 -6.81
CA LEU A 66 0.32 25.41 -6.47
C LEU A 66 0.94 26.13 -7.68
#